data_AF-A0A7Z1SEM3-F1
#
_entry.id   AF-A0A7Z1SEM3-F1
#
_cell.length_a   1.000
_cell.length_b   1.000
_cell.length_c   1.000
_cell.angle_alpha   90.00
_cell.angle_beta   90.00
_cell.angle_gamma   90.00
#
_symmetry.space_group_name_H-M   'P 1'
#
loop_
_entity.id
_entity.type
_entity.pdbx_description
1 polymer ?
#
loop_
_entity_poly.entity_id
_entity_poly.type
_entity_poly.pdbx_seq_one_letter_code
_entity_poly.pdbx_strand_id
1 'polypeptide(L)'
;MHSKVVTRRSFLKGASALLATALPGRHLLAQSTAMRRLDWNTFRNTRDYGSLVDGISRMRENTNASDKRSWAYWTNVHVNFCPHGIAYFLAWHRGYLYYLEQQLRAVSGNKSLVLPYWDYYTTPEMPGEFTNPSPFNPLYLARQNSNV
;
A
#
# COMPACT_ATOMS: atom_id res chain seq x y z
N MET A 1 -48.14 -1.01 24.51
CA MET A 1 -47.22 -2.13 24.17
C MET A 1 -46.11 -1.57 23.28
N HIS A 2 -44.87 -1.44 23.76
CA HIS A 2 -43.74 -0.96 22.97
C HIS A 2 -42.90 -2.16 22.51
N SER A 3 -42.82 -2.40 21.20
CA SER A 3 -42.00 -3.45 20.61
C SER A 3 -40.51 -3.10 20.76
N LYS A 4 -39.73 -3.98 21.42
CA LYS A 4 -38.27 -3.81 21.54
C LYS A 4 -37.62 -4.22 20.22
N VAL A 5 -37.32 -3.24 19.37
CA VAL A 5 -36.57 -3.49 18.13
C VAL A 5 -35.13 -3.87 18.48
N VAL A 6 -34.75 -5.10 18.13
CA VAL A 6 -33.36 -5.56 18.25
C VAL A 6 -32.53 -4.90 17.15
N THR A 7 -31.67 -3.97 17.53
CA THR A 7 -30.74 -3.33 16.58
C THR A 7 -29.53 -4.23 16.33
N ARG A 8 -28.90 -4.10 15.16
CA ARG A 8 -27.62 -4.77 14.82
C ARG A 8 -26.54 -4.52 15.88
N ARG A 9 -26.50 -3.32 16.46
CA ARG A 9 -25.57 -2.95 17.52
C ARG A 9 -25.83 -3.71 18.82
N SER A 10 -27.10 -3.90 19.19
CA SER A 10 -27.47 -4.72 20.36
C SER A 10 -27.19 -6.21 20.14
N PHE A 11 -27.38 -6.72 18.93
CA PHE A 11 -27.04 -8.12 18.58
C PHE A 11 -25.52 -8.38 18.67
N LEU A 12 -24.70 -7.51 18.10
CA LEU A 12 -23.23 -7.64 18.14
C LEU A 12 -22.68 -7.52 19.57
N LYS A 13 -23.25 -6.62 20.39
CA LYS A 13 -22.88 -6.52 21.81
C LYS A 13 -23.22 -7.78 22.62
N GLY A 14 -24.33 -8.46 22.28
CA GLY A 14 -24.75 -9.70 22.95
C GLY A 14 -23.91 -10.91 22.54
N ALA A 15 -23.51 -11.00 21.27
CA ALA A 15 -22.75 -12.14 20.73
C ALA A 15 -21.31 -12.24 21.29
N SER A 16 -20.69 -11.13 21.68
CA SER A 16 -19.33 -11.14 22.23
C SER A 16 -19.23 -11.73 23.63
N ALA A 17 -20.33 -11.84 24.38
CA ALA A 17 -20.30 -12.27 25.78
C ALA A 17 -20.44 -13.79 25.97
N LEU A 18 -20.88 -14.55 24.96
CA LEU A 18 -21.24 -15.97 25.11
C LEU A 18 -20.19 -16.98 24.61
N LEU A 19 -19.05 -16.52 24.08
CA LEU A 19 -18.00 -17.41 23.52
C LEU A 19 -16.75 -17.53 24.39
N ALA A 20 -16.71 -16.93 25.58
CA ALA A 20 -15.46 -16.75 26.32
C ALA A 20 -15.08 -17.86 27.32
N THR A 21 -15.90 -18.90 27.53
CA THR A 21 -15.71 -19.82 28.68
C THR A 21 -15.27 -21.26 28.36
N ALA A 22 -14.93 -21.62 27.11
CA ALA A 22 -14.66 -23.04 26.82
C ALA A 22 -13.60 -23.36 25.73
N LEU A 23 -12.48 -22.62 25.65
CA LEU A 23 -11.36 -23.02 24.79
C LEU A 23 -10.01 -22.91 25.52
N PRO A 24 -9.36 -24.04 25.91
CA PRO A 24 -7.97 -24.04 26.34
C PRO A 24 -7.09 -23.82 25.10
N GLY A 25 -6.41 -22.68 25.04
CA GLY A 25 -5.56 -22.32 23.91
C GLY A 25 -5.79 -20.88 23.45
N ARG A 26 -5.55 -19.91 24.33
CA ARG A 26 -5.42 -18.51 23.92
C ARG A 26 -4.12 -18.35 23.14
N HIS A 27 -4.13 -18.72 21.87
CA HIS A 27 -3.38 -17.93 20.92
C HIS A 27 -4.02 -16.54 20.98
N LEU A 28 -3.38 -15.63 21.71
CA LEU A 28 -3.61 -14.20 21.55
C LEU A 28 -3.50 -13.97 20.05
N LEU A 29 -4.64 -13.74 19.38
CA LEU A 29 -4.62 -13.22 18.03
C LEU A 29 -3.85 -11.91 18.16
N ALA A 30 -2.58 -11.92 17.74
CA ALA A 30 -1.78 -10.72 17.67
C ALA A 30 -2.60 -9.78 16.79
N GLN A 31 -3.21 -8.79 17.43
CA GLN A 31 -3.99 -7.79 16.74
C GLN A 31 -2.98 -7.05 15.89
N SER A 32 -2.86 -7.44 14.61
CA SER A 32 -1.91 -6.82 13.70
C SER A 32 -2.23 -5.34 13.74
N THR A 33 -1.32 -4.54 14.30
CA THR A 33 -1.49 -3.09 14.38
C THR A 33 -1.80 -2.64 12.96
N ALA A 34 -2.98 -2.05 12.76
CA ALA A 34 -3.38 -1.61 11.43
C ALA A 34 -2.32 -0.62 10.94
N MET A 35 -1.57 -1.02 9.93
CA MET A 35 -0.48 -0.22 9.40
C MET A 35 -1.09 0.97 8.65
N ARG A 36 -0.82 2.18 9.14
CA ARG A 36 -1.31 3.42 8.55
C ARG A 36 -0.38 3.86 7.43
N ARG A 37 -0.94 4.17 6.26
CA ARG A 37 -0.22 4.88 5.18
C ARG A 37 0.03 6.32 5.61
N LEU A 38 1.27 6.76 5.49
CA LEU A 38 1.68 8.13 5.83
C LEU A 38 1.68 9.00 4.57
N ASP A 39 1.36 10.28 4.75
CA ASP A 39 1.64 11.29 3.74
C ASP A 39 3.15 11.37 3.47
N TRP A 40 3.55 11.66 2.24
CA TRP A 40 4.93 11.70 1.79
C TRP A 40 5.80 12.64 2.63
N ASN A 41 5.32 13.85 2.97
CA ASN A 41 6.10 14.82 3.73
C ASN A 41 6.40 14.32 5.15
N THR A 42 5.54 13.47 5.71
CA THR A 42 5.80 12.77 6.97
C THR A 42 6.70 11.56 6.75
N PHE A 43 6.38 10.73 5.76
CA PHE A 43 7.05 9.45 5.49
C PHE A 43 8.54 9.61 5.21
N ARG A 44 8.94 10.62 4.43
CA ARG A 44 10.34 10.85 4.03
C ARG A 44 11.29 11.11 5.22
N ASN A 45 10.73 11.50 6.36
CA ASN A 45 11.48 11.74 7.60
C ASN A 45 11.52 10.51 8.53
N THR A 46 10.95 9.38 8.11
CA THR A 46 10.95 8.13 8.88
C THR A 46 12.10 7.21 8.47
N ARG A 47 12.39 6.21 9.31
CA ARG A 47 13.36 5.15 8.99
C ARG A 47 12.97 4.29 7.77
N ASP A 48 11.69 4.27 7.40
CA ASP A 48 11.18 3.43 6.30
C ASP A 48 11.46 4.03 4.93
N TYR A 49 11.83 5.33 4.86
CA TYR A 49 12.17 6.00 3.60
C TYR A 49 13.31 5.29 2.86
N GLY A 50 14.40 4.95 3.56
CA GLY A 50 15.52 4.22 2.97
C GLY A 50 15.10 2.85 2.42
N SER A 51 14.25 2.11 3.15
CA SER A 51 13.73 0.82 2.68
C SER A 51 12.92 0.95 1.39
N LEU A 52 12.14 2.01 1.23
CA LEU A 52 11.38 2.26 0.00
C LEU A 52 12.33 2.55 -1.17
N VAL A 53 13.28 3.46 -0.98
CA VAL A 53 14.25 3.86 -2.01
C VAL A 53 15.10 2.67 -2.45
N ASP A 54 15.64 1.90 -1.51
CA ASP A 54 16.43 0.70 -1.78
C ASP A 54 15.60 -0.37 -2.50
N GLY A 55 14.35 -0.57 -2.06
CA GLY A 55 13.42 -1.50 -2.69
C GLY A 55 13.17 -1.15 -4.16
N ILE A 56 12.90 0.12 -4.45
CA ILE A 56 12.68 0.61 -5.82
C ILE A 56 13.97 0.49 -6.65
N SER A 57 15.15 0.83 -6.10
CA SER A 57 16.43 0.66 -6.81
C SER A 57 16.64 -0.78 -7.25
N ARG A 58 16.53 -1.73 -6.32
CA ARG A 58 16.68 -3.17 -6.60
C ARG A 58 15.66 -3.67 -7.62
N MET A 59 14.43 -3.19 -7.55
CA MET A 59 13.41 -3.54 -8.53
C MET A 59 13.75 -3.02 -9.93
N ARG A 60 14.35 -1.82 -10.03
CA ARG A 60 14.78 -1.24 -11.31
C ARG A 60 16.05 -1.90 -11.88
N GLU A 61 16.94 -2.37 -11.03
CA GLU A 61 18.13 -3.14 -11.42
C GLU A 61 17.77 -4.49 -12.06
N ASN A 62 16.65 -5.09 -11.65
CA ASN A 62 16.15 -6.32 -12.27
C ASN A 62 15.51 -6.04 -13.63
N THR A 63 16.24 -6.32 -14.71
CA THR A 63 15.82 -6.10 -16.10
C THR A 63 14.87 -7.16 -16.65
N ASN A 64 14.60 -8.25 -15.91
CA ASN A 64 13.64 -9.27 -16.33
C ASN A 64 12.19 -8.84 -16.05
N ALA A 65 11.51 -8.33 -17.07
CA ALA A 65 10.13 -7.86 -16.97
C ALA A 65 9.08 -8.95 -16.64
N SER A 66 9.45 -10.24 -16.69
CA SER A 66 8.58 -11.36 -16.28
C SER A 66 8.72 -11.70 -14.79
N ASP A 67 9.71 -11.14 -14.10
CA ASP A 67 9.93 -11.36 -12.67
C ASP A 67 9.16 -10.31 -11.85
N LYS A 68 8.37 -10.75 -10.88
CA LYS A 68 7.63 -9.86 -9.96
C LYS A 68 8.55 -8.92 -9.17
N ARG A 69 9.82 -9.27 -9.01
CA ARG A 69 10.84 -8.44 -8.39
C ARG A 69 11.34 -7.30 -9.30
N SER A 70 10.91 -7.23 -10.56
CA SER A 70 11.26 -6.15 -11.48
C SER A 70 10.25 -5.00 -11.42
N TRP A 71 10.72 -3.77 -11.51
CA TRP A 71 9.84 -2.59 -11.67
C TRP A 71 9.04 -2.66 -12.96
N ALA A 72 9.65 -3.16 -14.04
CA ALA A 72 9.01 -3.28 -15.35
C ALA A 72 7.81 -4.25 -15.32
N TYR A 73 7.87 -5.30 -14.50
CA TYR A 73 6.73 -6.22 -14.30
C TYR A 73 5.47 -5.47 -13.83
N TRP A 74 5.61 -4.62 -12.81
CA TRP A 74 4.47 -3.88 -12.24
C TRP A 74 3.94 -2.82 -13.19
N THR A 75 4.82 -2.09 -13.88
CA THR A 75 4.42 -1.18 -14.96
C THR A 75 3.63 -1.92 -16.04
N ASN A 76 4.09 -3.10 -16.46
CA ASN A 76 3.39 -3.93 -17.44
C ASN A 76 2.06 -4.47 -16.92
N VAL A 77 1.95 -4.78 -15.62
CA VAL A 77 0.65 -5.17 -15.02
C VAL A 77 -0.36 -4.03 -15.18
N HIS A 78 0.04 -2.79 -14.90
CA HIS A 78 -0.83 -1.63 -15.11
C HIS A 78 -1.15 -1.40 -16.60
N VAL A 79 -0.14 -1.35 -17.47
CA VAL A 79 -0.34 -1.09 -18.90
C VAL A 79 -1.28 -2.11 -19.55
N ASN A 80 -1.14 -3.39 -19.23
CA ASN A 80 -1.86 -4.46 -19.94
C ASN A 80 -3.21 -4.83 -19.31
N PHE A 81 -3.40 -4.58 -18.01
CA PHE A 81 -4.56 -5.12 -17.29
C PHE A 81 -5.33 -4.07 -16.47
N CYS A 82 -4.89 -2.81 -16.44
CA CYS A 82 -5.58 -1.79 -15.67
C CYS A 82 -6.93 -1.39 -16.32
N PRO A 83 -8.06 -1.64 -15.63
CA PRO A 83 -9.36 -1.25 -16.13
C PRO A 83 -9.58 0.25 -15.96
N HIS A 84 -9.80 0.99 -17.05
CA HIS A 84 -10.14 2.42 -17.01
C HIS A 84 -11.63 2.65 -17.35
N GLY A 85 -12.25 3.64 -16.71
CA GLY A 85 -13.63 4.05 -17.03
C GLY A 85 -14.73 3.07 -16.59
N ILE A 86 -14.44 2.11 -15.72
CA ILE A 86 -15.41 1.10 -15.27
C ILE A 86 -15.55 1.04 -13.74
N ALA A 87 -16.66 0.46 -13.28
CA ALA A 87 -17.08 0.52 -11.88
C ALA A 87 -16.04 0.03 -10.85
N TYR A 88 -15.22 -0.96 -11.21
CA TYR A 88 -14.23 -1.54 -10.30
C TYR A 88 -12.82 -0.95 -10.44
N PHE A 89 -12.65 0.18 -11.14
CA PHE A 89 -11.37 0.92 -11.27
C PHE A 89 -10.64 1.08 -9.92
N LEU A 90 -11.34 1.59 -8.90
CA LEU A 90 -10.75 1.82 -7.57
C LEU A 90 -10.39 0.53 -6.85
N ALA A 91 -11.21 -0.52 -6.99
CA ALA A 91 -10.95 -1.81 -6.36
C ALA A 91 -9.73 -2.50 -6.98
N TRP A 92 -9.58 -2.43 -8.31
CA TRP A 92 -8.41 -2.94 -9.02
C TRP A 92 -7.12 -2.23 -8.56
N HIS A 93 -7.11 -0.90 -8.53
CA HIS A 93 -5.93 -0.13 -8.09
C HIS A 93 -5.58 -0.39 -6.62
N ARG A 94 -6.58 -0.56 -5.75
CA ARG A 94 -6.35 -0.94 -4.35
C ARG A 94 -5.65 -2.30 -4.27
N GLY A 95 -6.10 -3.28 -5.06
CA GLY A 95 -5.45 -4.59 -5.15
C GLY A 95 -4.03 -4.50 -5.71
N TYR A 96 -3.83 -3.74 -6.80
CA TYR A 96 -2.51 -3.50 -7.39
C TYR A 96 -1.52 -2.91 -6.38
N LEU A 97 -1.91 -1.84 -5.67
CA LEU A 97 -1.06 -1.21 -4.65
C LEU A 97 -0.78 -2.15 -3.47
N TYR A 98 -1.74 -2.99 -3.08
CA TYR A 98 -1.53 -3.99 -2.03
C TYR A 98 -0.43 -4.98 -2.44
N TYR A 99 -0.52 -5.58 -3.62
CA TYR A 99 0.48 -6.56 -4.05
C TYR A 99 1.84 -5.93 -4.35
N LEU A 100 1.88 -4.70 -4.88
CA LEU A 100 3.12 -3.94 -5.04
C LEU A 100 3.80 -3.70 -3.69
N GLU A 101 3.03 -3.30 -2.67
CA GLU A 101 3.53 -3.12 -1.30
C GLU A 101 4.12 -4.42 -0.73
N GLN A 102 3.46 -5.57 -0.93
CA GLN A 102 3.99 -6.87 -0.52
C GLN A 102 5.33 -7.18 -1.19
N GLN A 103 5.47 -6.85 -2.47
CA GLN A 103 6.70 -7.09 -3.20
C GLN A 103 7.82 -6.14 -2.78
N LEU A 104 7.52 -4.87 -2.51
CA LEU A 104 8.47 -3.92 -1.95
C LEU A 104 8.96 -4.37 -0.57
N ARG A 105 8.09 -4.90 0.30
CA ARG A 105 8.49 -5.53 1.57
C ARG A 105 9.49 -6.67 1.35
N ALA A 106 9.22 -7.53 0.38
CA ALA A 106 10.07 -8.67 0.06
C ALA A 106 11.45 -8.24 -0.48
N VAL A 107 11.49 -7.25 -1.39
CA VAL A 107 12.74 -6.79 -2.03
C VAL A 107 13.58 -5.92 -1.10
N SER A 108 12.95 -5.05 -0.30
CA SER A 108 13.63 -4.21 0.69
C SER A 108 14.09 -4.99 1.93
N GLY A 109 13.42 -6.11 2.25
CA GLY A 109 13.61 -6.84 3.50
C GLY A 109 12.86 -6.23 4.70
N ASN A 110 12.19 -5.09 4.52
CA ASN A 110 11.42 -4.44 5.58
C ASN A 110 9.97 -4.92 5.56
N LYS A 111 9.63 -5.89 6.42
CA LYS A 111 8.28 -6.45 6.55
C LYS A 111 7.22 -5.44 7.02
N SER A 112 7.65 -4.33 7.62
CA SER A 112 6.77 -3.27 8.14
C SER A 112 6.63 -2.11 7.17
N LEU A 113 7.28 -2.14 6.01
CA LEU A 113 7.20 -1.07 5.02
C LEU A 113 5.75 -0.90 4.55
N VAL A 114 5.28 0.34 4.52
CA VAL A 114 3.94 0.70 4.04
C VAL A 114 4.11 1.74 2.95
N LEU A 115 3.40 1.59 1.82
CA LEU A 115 3.47 2.59 0.77
C LEU A 115 2.94 3.94 1.30
N PRO A 116 3.72 5.04 1.18
CA PRO A 116 3.21 6.37 1.45
C PRO A 116 2.21 6.80 0.37
N TYR A 117 1.49 7.89 0.63
CA TYR A 117 0.70 8.58 -0.38
C TYR A 117 1.16 10.03 -0.49
N TRP A 118 0.87 10.67 -1.63
CA TRP A 118 1.09 12.09 -1.82
C TRP A 118 -0.24 12.83 -1.64
N ASP A 119 -0.34 13.64 -0.59
CA ASP A 119 -1.52 14.49 -0.35
C ASP A 119 -1.50 15.75 -1.24
N TYR A 120 -1.78 15.56 -2.53
CA TYR A 120 -1.81 16.66 -3.50
C TYR A 120 -2.96 17.66 -3.27
N TYR A 121 -3.90 17.38 -2.36
CA TYR A 121 -4.91 18.36 -1.95
C TYR A 121 -4.33 19.37 -0.96
N THR A 122 -3.42 18.93 -0.09
CA THR A 122 -2.78 19.78 0.92
C THR A 122 -1.47 20.39 0.41
N THR A 123 -0.70 19.64 -0.36
CA THR A 123 0.60 20.06 -0.93
C THR A 123 0.65 19.61 -2.39
N PRO A 124 0.09 20.42 -3.32
CA PRO A 124 -0.05 20.07 -4.73
C PRO A 124 1.27 20.07 -5.51
N GLU A 125 2.36 20.56 -4.91
CA GLU A 125 3.69 20.49 -5.48
C GLU A 125 4.22 19.05 -5.44
N MET A 126 4.77 18.60 -6.57
CA MET A 126 5.45 17.32 -6.63
C MET A 126 6.65 17.33 -5.67
N PRO A 127 6.81 16.31 -4.80
CA PRO A 127 7.94 16.27 -3.89
C PRO A 127 9.27 16.23 -4.64
N GLY A 128 10.25 17.01 -4.18
CA GLY A 128 11.53 17.18 -4.87
C GLY A 128 12.34 15.90 -5.06
N GLU A 129 12.07 14.87 -4.25
CA GLU A 129 12.67 13.54 -4.40
C GLU A 129 12.30 12.89 -5.75
N PHE A 130 11.15 13.25 -6.36
CA PHE A 130 10.72 12.73 -7.66
C PHE A 130 11.17 13.58 -8.85
N THR A 131 11.74 14.77 -8.63
CA THR A 131 12.14 15.69 -9.70
C THR A 131 13.65 15.84 -9.86
N ASN A 132 14.46 15.31 -8.92
CA ASN A 132 15.91 15.39 -8.97
C ASN A 132 16.50 14.39 -10.00
N PRO A 133 17.12 14.85 -11.10
CA PRO A 133 17.61 13.99 -12.18
C PRO A 133 18.94 13.28 -11.90
N SER A 134 19.41 13.28 -10.64
CA SER A 134 20.62 12.54 -10.25
C SER A 134 20.56 11.07 -10.76
N PRO A 135 21.63 10.54 -11.37
CA PRO A 135 21.66 9.17 -11.87
C PRO A 135 21.52 8.11 -10.77
N PHE A 136 21.77 8.51 -9.51
CA PHE A 136 21.62 7.65 -8.34
C PHE A 136 20.26 7.77 -7.66
N ASN A 137 19.33 8.54 -8.22
CA ASN A 137 17.98 8.69 -7.67
C ASN A 137 17.01 7.69 -8.31
N PRO A 138 16.66 6.57 -7.64
CA PRO A 138 15.75 5.58 -8.19
C PRO A 138 14.29 6.05 -8.19
N LEU A 139 13.96 7.18 -7.56
CA LEU A 139 12.61 7.76 -7.56
C LEU A 139 12.35 8.67 -8.77
N TYR A 140 13.42 9.16 -9.42
CA TYR A 140 13.30 9.99 -10.60
C TYR A 140 13.06 9.16 -11.86
N LEU A 141 12.12 9.62 -12.68
CA LEU A 141 11.92 9.18 -14.04
C LEU A 141 11.85 10.40 -14.94
N ALA A 142 12.74 10.46 -15.94
CA ALA A 142 12.65 11.47 -16.98
C ALA A 142 11.30 11.30 -17.69
N ARG A 143 10.62 12.43 -17.94
CA ARG A 143 9.37 12.45 -18.69
C ARG A 143 9.60 11.83 -20.07
N GLN A 144 8.95 10.69 -20.33
CA GLN A 144 9.11 9.96 -21.59
C GLN A 144 8.14 10.46 -22.68
N ASN A 145 7.02 11.08 -22.32
CA ASN A 145 5.96 11.49 -23.25
C ASN A 145 5.53 12.95 -23.04
N SER A 146 5.29 13.69 -24.12
CA SER A 146 4.83 15.09 -24.11
C SER A 146 3.31 15.25 -24.02
N ASN A 147 2.55 14.16 -24.15
CA ASN A 147 1.09 14.20 -24.09
C ASN A 147 0.63 14.57 -22.66
N VAL A 148 -0.04 15.71 -22.55
CA VAL A 148 -0.89 16.14 -21.43
C VAL A 148 -2.33 16.17 -21.93
#